data_AF-A0A9P6YYH8-F1
#
_entry.id   AF-A0A9P6YYH8-F1
#
_cell.length_a   1.000
_cell.length_b   1.000
_cell.length_c   1.000
_cell.angle_alpha   90.00
_cell.angle_beta   90.00
_cell.angle_gamma   90.00
#
_symmetry.space_group_name_H-M   'P 1'
#
loop_
_entity.id
_entity.type
_entity.pdbx_description
1 polymer ?
#
loop_
_entity_poly.entity_id
_entity_poly.type
_entity_poly.pdbx_seq_one_letter_code
_entity_poly.pdbx_strand_id
1 'polypeptide(L)'
;MPSLTNREPITPTAPNDMTIAECYSRLENFLRQHSDIKQFKVEDDRHGMGMVSTLDPIYATNIRLNERTICNFMLNNGFQQDGDHILSRK
;
A
#
# COMPACT_ATOMS: atom_id res chain seq x y z
N MET A 1 -35.35 5.02 -11.66
CA MET A 1 -34.02 4.40 -11.55
C MET A 1 -33.24 4.86 -12.77
N PRO A 2 -31.99 5.38 -12.67
CA PRO A 2 -30.82 4.85 -11.93
C PRO A 2 -30.09 6.01 -11.17
N SER A 3 -28.91 5.97 -10.55
CA SER A 3 -27.75 5.09 -10.60
C SER A 3 -27.09 5.04 -9.21
N LEU A 4 -26.55 3.86 -8.87
CA LEU A 4 -25.74 3.62 -7.69
C LEU A 4 -24.54 4.58 -7.66
N THR A 5 -24.47 5.38 -6.60
CA THR A 5 -23.26 6.13 -6.23
C THR A 5 -22.21 5.12 -5.78
N ASN A 6 -21.50 4.52 -6.74
CA ASN A 6 -20.24 3.84 -6.48
C ASN A 6 -19.29 4.90 -5.92
N ARG A 7 -19.12 4.91 -4.60
CA ARG A 7 -17.93 5.49 -3.97
C ARG A 7 -16.76 4.59 -4.37
N GLU A 8 -16.21 4.87 -5.55
CA GLU A 8 -14.87 4.41 -5.88
C GLU A 8 -13.93 5.01 -4.82
N PRO A 9 -13.05 4.21 -4.20
CA PRO A 9 -12.04 4.75 -3.32
C PRO A 9 -11.24 5.77 -4.13
N ILE A 10 -11.08 6.97 -3.57
CA ILE A 10 -10.25 8.05 -4.10
C ILE A 10 -8.78 7.68 -3.97
N THR A 11 -8.36 6.55 -4.54
CA THR A 11 -6.96 6.17 -4.58
C THR A 11 -6.40 6.76 -5.87
N PRO A 12 -5.58 7.83 -5.83
CA PRO A 12 -4.99 8.35 -7.04
C PRO A 12 -4.18 7.25 -7.70
N THR A 13 -4.54 6.92 -8.93
CA THR A 13 -3.82 5.99 -9.80
C THR A 13 -2.34 6.36 -9.75
N ALA A 14 -1.46 5.40 -9.48
CA ALA A 14 -0.02 5.68 -9.49
C ALA A 14 0.32 6.29 -10.86
N PRO A 15 0.96 7.47 -10.92
CA PRO A 15 1.33 8.12 -12.17
C PRO A 15 2.05 7.12 -13.08
N ASN A 16 1.69 7.10 -14.38
CA ASN A 16 2.27 6.17 -15.36
C ASN A 16 3.80 6.31 -15.52
N ASP A 17 4.40 7.36 -14.96
CA ASP A 17 5.83 7.65 -14.98
C ASP A 17 6.53 7.47 -13.61
N MET A 18 5.84 6.93 -12.60
CA MET A 18 6.43 6.79 -11.27
C MET A 18 7.60 5.80 -11.30
N THR A 19 8.80 6.31 -11.02
CA THR A 19 10.01 5.49 -10.93
C THR A 19 9.96 4.59 -9.69
N ILE A 20 10.77 3.52 -9.68
CA ILE A 20 10.92 2.64 -8.50
C ILE A 20 11.33 3.45 -7.26
N ALA A 21 12.20 4.45 -7.43
CA ALA A 21 12.65 5.33 -6.35
C ALA A 21 11.48 6.15 -5.76
N GLU A 22 10.64 6.74 -6.61
CA GLU A 22 9.45 7.45 -6.14
C GLU A 22 8.44 6.53 -5.47
N CYS A 23 8.30 5.29 -5.93
CA CYS A 23 7.46 4.30 -5.26
C CYS A 23 7.91 4.05 -3.82
N TYR A 24 9.23 3.89 -3.60
CA TYR A 24 9.77 3.75 -2.24
C TYR A 24 9.59 5.01 -1.41
N SER A 25 9.82 6.21 -1.98
CA SER A 25 9.60 7.47 -1.26
C SER A 25 8.12 7.65 -0.87
N ARG A 26 7.19 7.27 -1.75
CA ARG A 26 5.75 7.32 -1.45
C ARG A 26 5.36 6.31 -0.39
N LEU A 27 5.89 5.10 -0.46
CA LEU A 27 5.68 4.07 0.57
C LEU A 27 6.24 4.52 1.92
N GLU A 28 7.45 5.06 1.96
CA GLU A 28 8.04 5.58 3.19
C GLU A 28 7.24 6.76 3.75
N ASN A 29 6.82 7.69 2.90
CA ASN A 29 6.01 8.83 3.32
C ASN A 29 4.65 8.38 3.86
N PHE A 30 4.01 7.39 3.22
CA PHE A 30 2.78 6.78 3.71
C PHE A 30 2.98 6.13 5.09
N LEU A 31 4.04 5.35 5.27
CA LEU A 31 4.37 4.73 6.56
C LEU A 31 4.73 5.75 7.65
N ARG A 32 5.35 6.87 7.28
CA ARG A 32 5.64 7.97 8.22
C ARG A 32 4.38 8.74 8.60
N GLN A 33 3.52 9.05 7.63
CA GLN A 33 2.25 9.76 7.87
C GLN A 33 1.32 8.95 8.76
N HIS A 34 1.29 7.63 8.56
CA HIS A 34 0.50 6.68 9.34
C HIS A 34 1.35 5.94 10.38
N SER A 35 2.21 6.69 11.08
CA SER A 35 3.10 6.10 12.10
C SER A 35 2.36 5.52 13.31
N ASP A 36 1.12 5.94 13.53
CA ASP A 36 0.17 5.43 14.52
C ASP A 36 -0.39 4.05 14.16
N ILE A 37 -0.34 3.69 12.87
CA ILE A 37 -0.88 2.42 12.39
C ILE A 37 0.16 1.33 12.54
N LYS A 38 -0.26 0.26 13.22
CA LYS A 38 0.59 -0.89 13.49
C LYS A 38 0.50 -1.97 12.42
N GLN A 39 -0.59 -2.06 11.67
CA GLN A 39 -0.83 -3.16 10.76
C GLN A 39 -1.20 -2.66 9.37
N PHE A 40 -0.47 -3.15 8.38
CA PHE A 40 -0.65 -2.85 6.97
C PHE A 40 -0.92 -4.13 6.22
N LYS A 41 -1.81 -4.05 5.25
CA LYS A 41 -2.12 -5.11 4.30
C LYS A 41 -1.51 -4.74 2.94
N VAL A 42 -0.87 -5.71 2.28
CA VAL A 42 -0.25 -5.52 0.97
C VAL A 42 -0.96 -6.41 -0.04
N GLU A 43 -1.55 -5.81 -1.06
CA GLU A 43 -2.27 -6.53 -2.11
C GLU A 43 -1.59 -6.30 -3.45
N ASP A 44 -1.55 -7.31 -4.32
CA ASP A 44 -1.06 -7.17 -5.69
C ASP A 44 -2.24 -7.18 -6.65
N ASP A 45 -2.34 -6.18 -7.52
CA ASP A 45 -3.39 -6.11 -8.53
C ASP A 45 -3.08 -7.00 -9.76
N ARG A 46 -2.04 -7.86 -9.70
CA ARG A 46 -1.56 -8.73 -10.79
C ARG A 46 -1.12 -8.00 -12.06
N HIS A 47 -1.16 -6.68 -12.06
CA HIS A 47 -0.75 -5.79 -13.15
C HIS A 47 0.59 -5.09 -12.88
N GLY A 48 1.38 -5.58 -11.90
CA GLY A 48 2.63 -4.93 -11.47
C GLY A 48 2.42 -3.68 -10.62
N MET A 49 1.21 -3.52 -10.08
CA MET A 49 0.87 -2.51 -9.08
C MET A 49 0.57 -3.22 -7.77
N GLY A 50 1.30 -2.84 -6.73
CA GLY A 50 1.04 -3.25 -5.37
C GLY A 50 0.32 -2.13 -4.62
N MET A 51 -0.70 -2.51 -3.88
CA MET A 51 -1.46 -1.65 -3.01
C MET A 51 -1.05 -1.93 -1.58
N VAL A 52 -0.76 -0.88 -0.81
CA VAL A 52 -0.56 -0.96 0.64
C VAL A 52 -1.71 -0.24 1.30
N SER A 53 -2.53 -1.00 2.00
CA SER A 53 -3.69 -0.50 2.75
C SER A 53 -3.50 -0.75 4.24
N THR A 54 -4.25 -0.02 5.05
CA THR A 54 -4.33 -0.28 6.49
C THR A 54 -5.42 -1.32 6.75
N LEU A 55 -5.38 -2.05 7.88
CA LEU A 55 -6.38 -3.11 8.16
C LEU A 55 -7.81 -2.57 8.15
N ASP A 56 -8.01 -1.38 8.70
CA ASP A 56 -9.18 -0.57 8.42
C ASP A 56 -8.96 0.11 7.06
N PRO A 57 -9.79 -0.09 6.04
CA PRO A 57 -9.56 0.40 4.66
C PRO A 57 -9.75 1.93 4.52
N ILE A 58 -9.38 2.69 5.55
CA ILE A 58 -9.44 4.15 5.62
C ILE A 58 -8.31 4.75 4.79
N TYR A 59 -7.12 4.16 4.84
CA TYR A 59 -5.94 4.65 4.14
C TYR A 59 -5.33 3.56 3.27
N ALA A 60 -5.15 3.88 1.98
CA ALA A 60 -4.49 3.01 1.03
C ALA A 60 -3.63 3.83 0.08
N THR A 61 -2.49 3.27 -0.31
CA THR A 61 -1.61 3.82 -1.34
C THR A 61 -1.30 2.77 -2.38
N ASN A 62 -1.40 3.16 -3.65
CA ASN A 62 -0.99 2.34 -4.79
C ASN A 62 0.42 2.74 -5.22
N ILE A 63 1.27 1.75 -5.46
CA ILE A 63 2.65 1.93 -5.92
C ILE A 63 2.98 0.88 -6.99
N ARG A 64 3.86 1.22 -7.92
CA ARG A 64 4.31 0.33 -9.01
C ARG A 64 5.39 -0.66 -8.56
N LEU A 65 5.19 -1.28 -7.41
CA LEU A 65 6.03 -2.34 -6.88
C LEU A 65 5.18 -3.58 -6.71
N ASN A 66 5.73 -4.75 -7.02
CA ASN A 66 5.03 -5.99 -6.69
C ASN A 66 4.99 -6.19 -5.17
N GLU A 67 4.00 -6.96 -4.71
CA GLU A 67 3.83 -7.28 -3.30
C GLU A 67 5.13 -7.76 -2.63
N ARG A 68 5.90 -8.63 -3.30
CA ARG A 68 7.17 -9.14 -2.77
C ARG A 68 8.19 -8.03 -2.46
N THR A 69 8.27 -7.02 -3.32
CA THR A 69 9.20 -5.88 -3.13
C THR A 69 8.74 -5.00 -1.98
N ILE A 70 7.43 -4.78 -1.88
CA ILE A 70 6.82 -4.01 -0.79
C ILE A 70 7.04 -4.73 0.54
N CYS A 71 6.73 -6.02 0.62
CA CYS A 71 6.96 -6.85 1.80
C CYS A 71 8.43 -6.81 2.22
N ASN A 72 9.36 -7.01 1.28
CA ASN A 72 10.78 -6.93 1.57
C ASN A 72 11.20 -5.54 2.09
N PHE A 73 10.69 -4.46 1.49
CA PHE A 73 10.96 -3.10 1.96
C PHE A 73 10.44 -2.89 3.39
N MET A 74 9.21 -3.29 3.67
CA MET A 74 8.62 -3.15 5.01
C MET A 74 9.38 -3.99 6.04
N LEU A 75 9.75 -5.24 5.72
CA LEU A 75 10.58 -6.08 6.60
C LEU A 75 11.92 -5.42 6.92
N ASN A 76 12.60 -4.83 5.92
CA ASN A 76 13.84 -4.08 6.13
C ASN A 76 13.66 -2.78 6.95
N ASN A 77 12.43 -2.24 6.99
CA ASN A 77 12.07 -1.07 7.79
C ASN A 77 11.56 -1.42 9.20
N GLY A 78 11.76 -2.67 9.65
CA GLY A 78 11.40 -3.10 11.01
C GLY A 78 9.95 -3.55 11.16
N PHE A 79 9.26 -3.85 10.06
CA PHE A 79 7.98 -4.57 10.11
C PHE A 79 8.23 -6.08 10.17
N GLN A 80 7.25 -6.83 10.66
CA GLN A 80 7.20 -8.27 10.65
C GLN A 80 5.99 -8.73 9.87
N GLN A 81 6.11 -9.83 9.14
CA GLN A 81 4.97 -10.46 8.50
C GLN A 81 4.16 -11.20 9.57
N ASP A 82 2.92 -10.74 9.78
CA ASP A 82 2.01 -11.24 10.82
C ASP A 82 1.05 -12.30 10.26
N GLY A 83 0.76 -12.23 8.96
CA GLY A 83 -0.10 -13.17 8.26
C GLY A 83 0.10 -13.15 6.74
N ASP A 84 -0.83 -13.80 6.04
CA ASP A 84 -0.89 -13.77 4.59
C ASP A 84 -1.18 -12.32 4.16
N HIS A 85 -0.22 -11.68 3.50
CA HIS A 85 -0.33 -10.30 3.04
C HIS A 85 -0.47 -9.21 4.12
N ILE A 86 -0.26 -9.53 5.42
CA ILE A 86 -0.34 -8.57 6.53
C ILE A 86 1.03 -8.38 7.18
N LEU A 87 1.43 -7.13 7.32
CA LEU A 87 2.69 -6.69 7.93
C LEU A 87 2.38 -5.83 9.16
N SER A 88 2.88 -6.28 10.32
CA SER A 88 2.79 -5.55 11.58
C SER A 88 4.09 -4.80 11.84
N ARG A 89 4.03 -3.57 12.32
CA ARG A 89 5.19 -2.81 12.81
C ARG A 89 5.63 -3.41 14.15
N LYS A 90 6.92 -3.71 14.28
CA LYS A 90 7.50 -4.26 15.51
C LYS A 90 7.58 -3.21 16.63
#